data_AF-A0A1M6WR01-F1
#
_entry.id   AF-A0A1M6WR01-F1
#
_cell.length_a   1.000
_cell.length_b   1.000
_cell.length_c   1.000
_cell.angle_alpha   90.00
_cell.angle_beta   90.00
_cell.angle_gamma   90.00
#
_symmetry.space_group_name_H-M   'P 1'
#
loop_
_entity.id
_entity.type
_entity.pdbx_description
1 polymer ?
#
loop_
_entity_poly.entity_id
_entity_poly.type
_entity_poly.pdbx_seq_one_letter_code
_entity_poly.pdbx_strand_id
1 'polypeptide(L)' 'MPTVKVENFHEPDHVIERISIDNIPELGDTSGQTVLNNFQAAISECQRAIEEGYRLTDFWSSDNTGVEFTLKKKK' A
#
# COMPACT_ATOMS: atom_id res chain seq x y z
N MET A 1 6.82 6.08 12.96
CA MET A 1 5.43 5.56 12.81
C MET A 1 5.31 5.02 11.40
N PRO A 2 4.59 3.92 11.16
CA PRO A 2 4.46 3.39 9.81
C PRO A 2 3.83 4.42 8.87
N THR A 3 4.47 4.69 7.73
CA THR A 3 4.02 5.71 6.77
C THR A 3 3.27 5.04 5.63
N VAL A 4 2.11 4.46 5.95
CA VAL A 4 1.18 3.90 4.95
C VAL A 4 0.20 5.00 4.54
N LYS A 5 0.02 5.19 3.24
CA LYS A 5 -1.02 6.05 2.67
C LYS A 5 -2.06 5.17 1.99
N VAL A 6 -3.33 5.46 2.24
CA VAL A 6 -4.47 4.80 1.60
C VAL A 6 -5.27 5.88 0.87
N GLU A 7 -5.39 5.73 -0.45
CA GLU A 7 -6.11 6.67 -1.31
C GLU A 7 -7.27 5.97 -2.00
N ASN A 8 -8.42 6.63 -2.04
CA ASN A 8 -9.66 6.09 -2.60
C ASN A 8 -10.03 6.85 -3.88
N PHE A 9 -10.30 6.11 -4.96
CA PHE A 9 -10.72 6.66 -6.23
C PHE A 9 -12.00 5.98 -6.71
N HIS A 10 -12.88 6.74 -7.34
CA HIS A 10 -14.12 6.22 -7.92
C HIS A 10 -14.04 6.29 -9.44
N GLU A 11 -13.97 5.13 -10.08
CA GLU A 11 -14.16 4.97 -11.52
C GLU A 11 -15.65 4.68 -11.82
N PRO A 12 -16.13 4.74 -13.08
CA PRO A 12 -17.53 4.45 -13.40
C PRO A 12 -18.03 3.12 -12.83
N ASP A 13 -17.29 2.04 -13.06
CA ASP A 13 -17.68 0.67 -12.69
C ASP A 13 -16.99 0.13 -11.43
N HIS A 14 -16.00 0.85 -10.91
CA HIS A 14 -15.14 0.37 -9.82
C HIS A 14 -14.88 1.43 -8.76
N VAL A 15 -14.61 0.95 -7.55
CA VAL A 15 -13.91 1.69 -6.51
C VAL A 15 -12.48 1.16 -6.44
N ILE A 16 -11.51 2.05 -6.36
CA ILE A 16 -10.08 1.73 -6.29
C ILE A 16 -9.54 2.19 -4.95
N GLU A 17 -8.85 1.29 -4.25
CA GLU A 17 -7.97 1.62 -3.13
C GLU A 17 -6.52 1.48 -3.58
N ARG A 18 -5.74 2.57 -3.46
CA ARG A 18 -4.29 2.53 -3.59
C ARG A 18 -3.65 2.62 -2.22
N ILE A 19 -2.79 1.66 -1.93
CA ILE A 19 -2.06 1.58 -0.67
C ILE A 19 -0.58 1.75 -1.00
N SER A 20 0.03 2.82 -0.51
CA SER A 20 1.43 3.12 -0.77
C SER A 20 2.25 3.30 0.50
N ILE A 21 3.50 2.89 0.43
CA ILE A 21 4.51 3.12 1.47
C ILE A 21 5.74 3.76 0.86
N ASP A 22 6.36 4.66 1.62
CA ASP A 22 7.74 5.05 1.32
C ASP A 22 8.68 3.91 1.73
N ASN A 23 9.57 3.54 0.83
CA ASN A 23 10.59 2.50 1.04
C ASN A 23 12.01 3.08 1.14
N ILE A 24 12.16 4.41 1.08
CA ILE A 24 13.45 5.08 1.26
C ILE A 24 13.88 4.82 2.71
N PRO A 25 15.00 4.11 2.94
CA PRO A 25 15.48 3.86 4.30
C PRO A 25 15.76 5.19 4.98
N GLU A 26 15.22 5.38 6.19
CA GLU A 26 15.63 6.51 7.00
C GLU A 26 17.14 6.40 7.27
N LEU A 27 17.91 7.45 7.00
CA LEU A 27 19.37 7.44 7.18
C LEU A 27 19.81 7.08 8.61
N GLY A 28 18.91 7.21 9.59
CA GLY A 28 19.11 6.81 10.98
C GLY A 28 18.72 5.36 11.31
N ASP A 29 18.03 4.64 10.43
CA ASP A 29 17.67 3.23 10.62
C ASP A 29 18.72 2.31 9.99
N THR A 30 19.68 1.87 10.79
CA THR A 30 20.70 0.90 10.37
C THR A 30 20.21 -0.56 10.44
N SER A 31 19.01 -0.80 10.96
CA SER A 31 18.47 -2.14 11.17
C SER A 31 17.56 -2.60 10.02
N GLY A 32 16.96 -1.64 9.29
CA GLY A 32 15.93 -1.91 8.30
C GLY A 32 14.57 -2.31 8.91
N GLN A 33 14.42 -2.26 10.24
CA GLN A 33 13.18 -2.66 10.90
C GLN A 33 12.03 -1.71 10.56
N THR A 34 12.31 -0.42 10.32
CA THR A 34 11.28 0.56 9.97
C THR A 34 10.64 0.24 8.63
N VAL A 35 11.45 -0.10 7.62
CA VAL A 35 10.90 -0.47 6.29
C VAL A 35 10.09 -1.77 6.36
N LEU A 36 10.54 -2.76 7.15
CA LEU A 36 9.76 -4.00 7.35
C LEU A 36 8.42 -3.73 8.05
N ASN A 37 8.40 -2.85 9.05
CA ASN A 37 7.17 -2.46 9.73
C ASN A 37 6.21 -1.70 8.79
N ASN A 38 6.73 -0.88 7.88
CA ASN A 38 5.93 -0.21 6.84
C ASN A 38 5.29 -1.23 5.89
N PHE A 39 6.06 -2.22 5.42
CA PHE A 39 5.52 -3.31 4.61
C PHE A 39 4.43 -4.08 5.34
N GLN A 40 4.64 -4.42 6.60
CA GLN A 40 3.65 -5.16 7.38
C GLN A 40 2.34 -4.36 7.50
N ALA A 41 2.42 -3.06 7.79
CA ALA A 41 1.24 -2.20 7.85
C ALA A 41 0.52 -2.08 6.50
N ALA A 42 1.25 -1.95 5.39
CA ALA A 42 0.65 -1.91 4.04
C ALA A 42 -0.07 -3.22 3.68
N ILE A 43 0.54 -4.37 4.03
CA ILE A 43 -0.05 -5.69 3.83
C ILE A 43 -1.34 -5.81 4.65
N SER A 44 -1.36 -5.33 5.89
CA SER A 44 -2.58 -5.34 6.72
C SER A 44 -3.71 -4.51 6.10
N GLU A 45 -3.42 -3.34 5.53
CA GLU A 45 -4.43 -2.55 4.80
C GLU A 45 -4.93 -3.28 3.54
N CYS A 46 -4.03 -3.94 2.80
CA CYS A 46 -4.43 -4.74 1.63
C CYS A 46 -5.36 -5.89 2.04
N GLN A 47 -5.06 -6.56 3.16
CA GLN A 47 -5.88 -7.65 3.70
C GLN A 47 -7.26 -7.15 4.12
N ARG A 48 -7.33 -6.01 4.83
CA ARG A 48 -8.61 -5.36 5.19
C ARG A 48 -9.46 -5.08 3.94
N ALA A 49 -8.87 -4.46 2.92
CA ALA A 49 -9.59 -4.17 1.67
C ALA A 49 -10.07 -5.46 0.97
N ILE A 50 -9.28 -6.54 0.99
CA ILE A 50 -9.70 -7.85 0.45
C ILE A 50 -10.91 -8.41 1.22
N GLU A 51 -10.93 -8.30 2.55
CA GLU A 51 -12.07 -8.71 3.38
C GLU A 51 -13.34 -7.90 3.05
N GLU A 52 -13.18 -6.64 2.66
CA GLU A 52 -14.26 -5.77 2.19
C GLU A 52 -14.71 -6.06 0.74
N GLY A 53 -14.09 -7.04 0.08
CA GLY A 53 -14.45 -7.49 -1.27
C GLY A 53 -13.70 -6.79 -2.40
N TYR A 54 -12.62 -6.07 -2.11
CA TYR A 54 -11.68 -5.64 -3.14
C TYR A 54 -10.81 -6.80 -3.61
N ARG A 55 -10.25 -6.66 -4.81
CA ARG A 55 -9.26 -7.58 -5.37
C ARG A 55 -7.98 -6.80 -5.67
N LEU A 56 -6.84 -7.33 -5.25
CA LEU A 56 -5.54 -6.83 -5.69
C LEU A 56 -5.40 -7.07 -7.20
N THR A 57 -5.22 -5.98 -7.95
CA THR A 57 -5.16 -6.03 -9.43
C THR A 57 -3.80 -5.66 -9.98
N ASP A 58 -3.01 -4.89 -9.23
CA ASP A 58 -1.69 -4.44 -9.66
C ASP A 58 -0.81 -4.09 -8.46
N PHE A 59 0.51 -4.17 -8.64
CA PHE A 59 1.49 -3.67 -7.69
C PHE A 59 2.77 -3.24 -8.42
N TRP A 60 3.44 -2.21 -7.91
CA TRP A 60 4.74 -1.80 -8.41
C TRP A 60 5.62 -1.29 -7.27
N SER A 61 6.93 -1.35 -7.49
CA SER A 61 7.93 -0.80 -6.58
C SER A 61 8.94 0.04 -7.33
N SER A 62 9.44 1.06 -6.65
CA SER A 62 10.45 1.98 -7.13
C SER A 62 11.44 2.27 -6.01
N ASP A 63 12.70 2.43 -6.35
CA ASP A 63 13.76 2.86 -5.45
C ASP A 63 13.60 4.32 -4.99
N ASN A 64 12.83 5.12 -5.72
CA ASN A 64 12.66 6.56 -5.48
C ASN A 64 11.27 6.95 -4.97
N THR A 65 10.26 6.09 -5.10
CA THR A 65 8.85 6.45 -4.84
C THR A 65 8.11 5.47 -3.93
N GLY A 66 8.74 4.38 -3.49
CA GLY A 66 8.08 3.44 -2.60
C GLY A 66 7.53 2.18 -3.26
N VAL A 67 6.60 1.55 -2.55
CA VAL A 67 5.79 0.45 -3.06
C VAL A 67 4.33 0.87 -3.06
N GLU A 68 3.61 0.52 -4.11
CA GLU A 68 2.18 0.78 -4.24
C GLU A 68 1.44 -0.50 -4.61
N PHE A 69 0.29 -0.71 -3.97
CA PHE A 69 -0.68 -1.75 -4.28
C PHE A 69 -1.97 -1.11 -4.78
N THR A 70 -2.50 -1.59 -5.91
CA THR A 70 -3.78 -1.14 -6.45
C THR A 70 -4.83 -2.24 -6.32
N LEU A 71 -5.85 -2.00 -5.50
CA LEU A 71 -6.98 -2.87 -5.30
C LEU A 71 -8.24 -2.28 -5.93
N LYS A 72 -9.04 -3.12 -6.57
CA LYS A 72 -10.31 -2.72 -7.21
C LYS A 72 -11.47 -3.54 -6.68
N LYS A 73 -12.59 -2.88 -6.42
CA LYS A 73 -13.88 -3.48 -6.11
C LYS A 73 -14.89 -3.02 -7.13
N LYS A 74 -15.65 -3.95 -7.71
CA LYS A 74 -16.76 -3.60 -8.61
C LYS A 74 -17.89 -2.97 -7.79
N LYS A 75 -18.50 -1.90 -8.33
CA LYS A 75 -19.68 -1.29 -7.71
C LYS A 75 -20.91 -2.20 -7.75
#